data_AF-A0A928LG35-F1
#
_entry.id   AF-A0A928LG35-F1
#
_cell.length_a   1.000
_cell.length_b   1.000
_cell.length_c   1.000
_cell.angle_alpha   90.00
_cell.angle_beta   90.00
_cell.angle_gamma   90.00
#
_symmetry.space_group_name_H-M   'P 1'
#
loop_
_entity.id
_entity.type
_entity.pdbx_description
1 polymer ?
#
loop_
_entity_poly.entity_id
_entity_poly.type
_entity_poly.pdbx_seq_one_letter_code
_entity_poly.pdbx_strand_id
1 'polypeptide(L)'
;MFKKKIALLVLAAILVLVSCKAKTDDTDSRIPLDNGRVPVENDSSSNGQSSSSTQSNDSSSIVITPSSSTPSSSTPTSSSKPSTDQKPKYDIIKTYNVNKSSKDKLSHEINVDRAAKGLGYVGVTIKNTSAATKLTVSFITDQDQRYSMNKSVTIDVDFKSNTEKTYVVDLSDCYGFYSTIKKIKIESSTVFDGEFKLTKVELYKGGSLTPPFSISNKKILYTRDQINSKVPGNVSWFPDGMIGITSNNNGTFNFFSSSPLDSMKPTAIFKGTVDNPIQEYVAEGIGFHNIKKGYGPDEYNYISLGQIYSFGNNECLSLVHLEQHFDSSAKFDENTLERSHENNAHYVASLGLAYSDDGGMTWYYCGKIATHAVSALHPYYGMGKYLVNDKPYSRDIGNGPFIVKDGYIYAYIIDFDERVFISLSVMRAPLEDVIAAARAKSTADKPTLFKKYYNGKWNENGINGKSTSVIDDECPANFTTVIYSDYLKKYILARCSSVLFSSNDGDIVLNISDDPTNFKGKNYYIDASPSIQQYPTLVGDSSNPGFVTGKKVYLYYIDAEVNDTFLWHKANLAQRVITFD
;
A
#
# COMPACT_ATOMS: atom_id res chain seq x y z
N MET A 1 -39.99 -41.42 -37.14
CA MET A 1 -40.10 -40.74 -35.82
C MET A 1 -38.83 -40.00 -35.38
N PHE A 2 -37.64 -40.33 -35.88
CA PHE A 2 -36.37 -39.72 -35.46
C PHE A 2 -36.12 -38.29 -36.00
N LYS A 3 -36.62 -37.95 -37.21
CA LYS A 3 -36.41 -36.63 -37.83
C LYS A 3 -37.19 -35.48 -37.17
N LYS A 4 -38.31 -35.76 -36.48
CA LYS A 4 -39.08 -34.71 -35.76
C LYS A 4 -38.45 -34.29 -34.43
N LYS A 5 -37.64 -35.14 -33.79
CA LYS A 5 -36.96 -34.80 -32.53
C LYS A 5 -35.72 -33.91 -32.72
N ILE A 6 -35.03 -34.03 -33.86
CA ILE A 6 -33.89 -33.17 -34.20
C ILE A 6 -34.35 -31.75 -34.56
N ALA A 7 -35.49 -31.60 -35.25
CA ALA A 7 -36.04 -30.28 -35.56
C ALA A 7 -36.47 -29.51 -34.30
N LEU A 8 -36.98 -30.19 -33.26
CA LEU A 8 -37.38 -29.56 -32.00
C LEU A 8 -36.17 -29.11 -31.16
N LEU A 9 -35.06 -29.86 -31.20
CA LEU A 9 -33.81 -29.52 -30.52
C LEU A 9 -33.07 -28.35 -31.19
N VAL A 10 -33.12 -28.27 -32.52
CA VAL A 10 -32.55 -27.13 -33.26
C VAL A 10 -33.39 -25.86 -33.06
N LEU A 11 -34.73 -25.98 -32.97
CA LEU A 11 -35.60 -24.83 -32.68
C LEU A 11 -35.42 -24.32 -31.24
N ALA A 12 -35.20 -25.20 -30.26
CA ALA A 12 -34.91 -24.81 -28.87
C ALA A 12 -33.53 -24.15 -28.73
N ALA A 13 -32.51 -24.60 -29.48
CA ALA A 13 -31.20 -23.96 -29.49
C ALA A 13 -31.22 -22.58 -30.17
N ILE A 14 -32.05 -22.38 -31.20
CA ILE A 14 -32.21 -21.08 -31.86
C ILE A 14 -33.02 -20.11 -30.98
N LEU A 15 -34.02 -20.58 -30.22
CA LEU A 15 -34.76 -19.72 -29.28
C LEU A 15 -33.91 -19.27 -28.08
N VAL A 16 -32.94 -20.08 -27.63
CA VAL A 16 -31.99 -19.67 -26.57
C VAL A 16 -30.97 -18.65 -27.09
N LEU A 17 -30.63 -18.69 -28.39
CA LEU A 17 -29.71 -17.71 -29.00
C LEU A 17 -30.38 -16.39 -29.42
N VAL A 18 -31.71 -16.34 -29.55
CA VAL A 18 -32.45 -15.12 -29.96
C VAL A 18 -32.98 -14.32 -28.75
N SER A 19 -32.97 -14.87 -27.53
CA SER A 19 -33.35 -14.14 -26.32
C SER A 19 -32.22 -13.38 -25.60
N CYS A 20 -30.99 -13.35 -26.15
CA CYS A 20 -29.87 -12.58 -25.58
C CYS A 20 -29.51 -11.31 -26.38
N LYS A 21 -30.40 -10.80 -27.24
CA LYS A 21 -30.15 -9.57 -28.01
C LYS A 21 -31.25 -8.55 -27.79
N ALA A 22 -31.24 -7.92 -26.62
CA ALA A 22 -32.05 -6.74 -26.31
C ALA A 22 -31.16 -5.61 -25.78
N LYS A 23 -31.00 -4.59 -26.63
CA LYS A 23 -30.70 -3.17 -26.34
C LYS A 23 -29.68 -2.85 -25.25
N THR A 24 -28.43 -2.66 -25.67
CA THR A 24 -27.52 -1.69 -25.04
C THR A 24 -27.82 -0.31 -25.64
N ASP A 25 -28.76 0.43 -25.04
CA ASP A 25 -28.68 1.89 -25.05
C ASP A 25 -27.74 2.25 -23.89
N ASP A 26 -26.45 2.32 -24.23
CA ASP A 26 -25.38 2.65 -23.30
C ASP A 26 -25.36 4.19 -23.13
N THR A 27 -26.24 4.69 -22.27
CA THR A 27 -26.07 6.04 -21.73
C THR A 27 -24.91 5.96 -20.74
N ASP A 28 -23.75 6.37 -21.23
CA ASP A 28 -22.49 6.67 -20.54
C ASP A 28 -22.77 7.36 -19.19
N SER A 29 -22.98 6.57 -18.13
CA SER A 29 -23.08 7.06 -16.76
C SER A 29 -21.66 7.22 -16.21
N ARG A 30 -20.92 8.17 -16.78
CA ARG A 30 -19.76 8.71 -16.10
C ARG A 30 -20.27 9.41 -14.85
N ILE A 31 -19.77 8.95 -13.71
CA ILE A 31 -19.80 9.73 -12.47
C ILE A 31 -19.13 11.08 -12.82
N PRO A 32 -19.81 12.23 -12.72
CA PRO A 32 -19.16 13.50 -12.91
C PRO A 32 -18.18 13.68 -11.75
N LEU A 33 -16.88 13.75 -12.06
CA LEU A 33 -15.92 14.39 -11.17
C LEU A 33 -16.30 15.86 -11.13
N ASP A 34 -16.90 16.28 -10.01
CA ASP A 34 -17.31 17.65 -9.73
C ASP A 34 -16.05 18.51 -9.49
N ASN A 35 -15.45 18.99 -10.59
CA ASN A 35 -14.30 19.87 -10.58
C ASN A 35 -14.73 21.33 -10.42
N GLY A 36 -15.22 21.66 -9.22
CA GLY A 36 -15.51 23.04 -8.84
C GLY A 36 -14.50 23.57 -7.84
N ARG A 37 -13.48 24.33 -8.28
CA ARG A 37 -12.98 25.47 -7.49
C ARG A 37 -12.07 26.47 -8.23
N VAL A 38 -12.34 27.72 -7.85
CA VAL A 38 -11.73 29.01 -8.22
C VAL A 38 -10.43 29.22 -7.42
N PRO A 39 -9.38 29.84 -8.00
CA PRO A 39 -8.11 30.06 -7.31
C PRO A 39 -8.19 31.22 -6.33
N VAL A 40 -7.55 31.05 -5.17
CA VAL A 40 -7.25 32.12 -4.21
C VAL A 40 -5.74 32.37 -4.29
N GLU A 41 -5.36 33.52 -4.81
CA GLU A 41 -4.01 34.07 -4.67
C GLU A 41 -3.77 34.43 -3.20
N ASN A 42 -2.56 34.15 -2.68
CA ASN A 42 -1.91 35.13 -1.83
C ASN A 42 -0.40 34.89 -1.63
N ASP A 43 0.20 36.05 -1.41
CA ASP A 43 1.59 36.44 -1.49
C ASP A 43 2.52 35.95 -0.37
N SER A 44 3.73 35.60 -0.83
CA SER A 44 5.10 35.91 -0.37
C SER A 44 5.46 36.40 1.05
N SER A 45 6.74 36.09 1.34
CA SER A 45 7.70 36.67 2.30
C SER A 45 7.82 35.97 3.67
N SER A 46 8.99 35.83 4.32
CA SER A 46 10.42 35.92 3.97
C SER A 46 11.24 35.49 5.20
N ASN A 47 12.46 34.97 4.96
CA ASN A 47 13.71 35.03 5.74
C ASN A 47 13.78 34.72 7.26
N GLY A 48 14.80 33.91 7.60
CA GLY A 48 15.42 33.92 8.93
C GLY A 48 16.37 32.75 9.20
N GLN A 49 17.65 32.90 8.82
CA GLN A 49 18.76 32.03 9.23
C GLN A 49 19.08 32.21 10.72
N SER A 50 19.52 31.15 11.41
CA SER A 50 20.77 31.18 12.18
C SER A 50 21.22 29.78 12.61
N SER A 51 22.55 29.65 12.67
CA SER A 51 23.37 28.47 12.95
C SER A 51 23.72 28.34 14.43
N SER A 52 23.92 27.12 14.93
CA SER A 52 24.97 26.83 15.91
C SER A 52 25.30 25.34 15.98
N SER A 53 26.60 25.06 16.11
CA SER A 53 27.26 23.76 16.16
C SER A 53 27.62 23.40 17.59
N THR A 54 27.48 22.11 17.95
CA THR A 54 28.21 21.53 19.08
C THR A 54 28.55 20.07 18.82
N GLN A 55 29.83 19.74 18.94
CA GLN A 55 30.39 18.39 18.97
C GLN A 55 30.16 17.74 20.33
N SER A 56 29.93 16.42 20.37
CA SER A 56 30.47 15.56 21.42
C SER A 56 30.50 14.09 21.01
N ASN A 57 31.62 13.45 21.31
CA ASN A 57 31.91 12.03 21.23
C ASN A 57 31.05 11.22 22.22
N ASP A 58 30.71 9.97 21.89
CA ASP A 58 31.17 8.81 22.67
C ASP A 58 30.69 7.49 22.07
N SER A 59 31.61 6.51 22.10
CA SER A 59 31.44 5.16 21.58
C SER A 59 31.30 4.19 22.74
N SER A 60 30.23 3.37 22.77
CA SER A 60 30.21 2.16 23.57
C SER A 60 29.47 1.05 22.82
N SER A 61 30.18 -0.06 22.61
CA SER A 61 29.70 -1.27 21.96
C SER A 61 29.12 -2.22 23.01
N ILE A 62 27.89 -2.70 22.78
CA ILE A 62 27.25 -3.73 23.59
C ILE A 62 27.16 -5.00 22.75
N VAL A 63 27.80 -6.06 23.24
CA VAL A 63 27.74 -7.43 22.72
C VAL A 63 26.51 -8.11 23.32
N ILE A 64 25.62 -8.65 22.48
CA ILE A 64 24.49 -9.50 22.90
C ILE A 64 24.63 -10.87 22.23
N THR A 65 24.80 -11.91 23.04
CA THR A 65 24.65 -13.32 22.64
C THR A 65 23.22 -13.81 22.88
N PRO A 66 22.58 -14.51 21.93
CA PRO A 66 21.21 -15.01 22.12
C PRO A 66 21.18 -16.37 22.81
N SER A 67 20.30 -16.51 23.81
CA SER A 67 19.89 -17.79 24.40
C SER A 67 18.64 -18.32 23.70
N SER A 68 18.70 -19.56 23.24
CA SER A 68 17.62 -20.28 22.59
C SER A 68 16.72 -20.99 23.61
N SER A 69 15.41 -20.74 23.58
CA SER A 69 14.42 -21.65 24.16
C SER A 69 13.25 -21.86 23.19
N THR A 70 13.01 -23.13 22.88
CA THR A 70 11.95 -23.63 22.00
C THR A 70 10.66 -23.80 22.80
N PRO A 71 9.47 -23.36 22.32
CA PRO A 71 8.21 -23.73 22.96
C PRO A 71 7.59 -24.96 22.30
N SER A 72 7.19 -25.91 23.14
CA SER A 72 6.41 -27.11 22.81
C SER A 72 4.96 -26.77 22.44
N SER A 73 4.47 -27.33 21.34
CA SER A 73 3.08 -27.24 20.89
C SER A 73 2.15 -28.15 21.71
N SER A 74 1.12 -27.58 22.34
CA SER A 74 -0.03 -28.32 22.86
C SER A 74 -1.29 -27.99 22.05
N THR A 75 -1.97 -29.04 21.60
CA THR A 75 -3.22 -28.99 20.84
C THR A 75 -4.41 -28.81 21.79
N PRO A 76 -5.38 -27.89 21.54
CA PRO A 76 -6.61 -27.84 22.32
C PRO A 76 -7.74 -28.64 21.67
N THR A 77 -8.31 -29.55 22.45
CA THR A 77 -9.53 -30.32 22.18
C THR A 77 -10.82 -29.58 22.57
N SER A 78 -11.83 -29.74 21.71
CA SER A 78 -13.29 -29.68 21.91
C SER A 78 -13.96 -28.35 22.28
N SER A 79 -14.77 -27.89 21.32
CA SER A 79 -15.69 -26.77 21.32
C SER A 79 -16.96 -27.02 22.16
N SER A 80 -17.20 -26.19 23.17
CA SER A 80 -18.52 -25.98 23.76
C SER A 80 -19.33 -24.99 22.90
N LYS A 81 -20.57 -25.35 22.54
CA LYS A 81 -21.52 -24.51 21.80
C LYS A 81 -21.85 -23.25 22.64
N PRO A 82 -21.67 -22.01 22.13
CA PRO A 82 -21.97 -20.81 22.89
C PRO A 82 -23.50 -20.61 23.03
N SER A 83 -23.92 -20.26 24.24
CA SER A 83 -25.27 -19.79 24.57
C SER A 83 -25.61 -18.52 23.76
N THR A 84 -26.75 -18.52 23.06
CA THR A 84 -27.08 -17.57 21.97
C THR A 84 -27.81 -16.28 22.36
N ASP A 85 -28.01 -15.93 23.65
CA ASP A 85 -28.94 -14.82 23.99
C ASP A 85 -28.38 -13.66 24.83
N GLN A 86 -27.06 -13.61 25.10
CA GLN A 86 -26.50 -12.40 25.71
C GLN A 86 -26.16 -11.37 24.63
N LYS A 87 -27.01 -10.34 24.51
CA LYS A 87 -26.68 -9.14 23.75
C LYS A 87 -25.32 -8.61 24.24
N PRO A 88 -24.37 -8.32 23.34
CA PRO A 88 -23.09 -7.74 23.74
C PRO A 88 -23.33 -6.46 24.54
N LYS A 89 -22.69 -6.39 25.72
CA LYS A 89 -22.71 -5.18 26.55
C LYS A 89 -21.66 -4.22 25.99
N TYR A 90 -22.12 -3.08 25.50
CA TYR A 90 -21.26 -2.04 24.97
C TYR A 90 -20.98 -0.96 26.02
N ASP A 91 -19.72 -0.55 26.14
CA ASP A 91 -19.32 0.54 27.03
C ASP A 91 -19.60 1.89 26.34
N ILE A 92 -20.58 2.64 26.85
CA ILE A 92 -20.94 3.97 26.34
C ILE A 92 -19.85 4.97 26.70
N ILE A 93 -19.34 5.64 25.69
CA ILE A 93 -18.33 6.71 25.81
C ILE A 93 -19.01 8.08 25.81
N LYS A 94 -20.02 8.27 24.94
CA LYS A 94 -20.75 9.53 24.82
C LYS A 94 -22.17 9.31 24.32
N THR A 95 -23.11 10.10 24.84
CA THR A 95 -24.50 10.13 24.40
C THR A 95 -24.87 11.53 23.86
N TYR A 96 -25.61 11.56 22.76
CA TYR A 96 -26.15 12.76 22.11
C TYR A 96 -27.68 12.62 22.02
N ASN A 97 -28.42 13.50 22.69
CA ASN A 97 -29.89 13.55 22.59
C ASN A 97 -30.27 14.44 21.41
N VAL A 98 -30.90 13.88 20.39
CA VAL A 98 -31.12 14.56 19.09
C VAL A 98 -32.58 14.98 18.90
N ASN A 99 -33.54 14.13 19.28
CA ASN A 99 -34.98 14.36 19.13
C ASN A 99 -35.38 15.03 17.79
N LYS A 100 -34.96 14.44 16.67
CA LYS A 100 -35.27 14.92 15.32
C LYS A 100 -36.20 13.95 14.62
N SER A 101 -37.21 14.45 13.92
CA SER A 101 -38.06 13.64 13.07
C SER A 101 -38.20 14.20 11.66
N SER A 102 -38.55 13.32 10.73
CA SER A 102 -38.79 13.65 9.34
C SER A 102 -39.91 12.78 8.77
N LYS A 103 -40.68 13.35 7.84
CA LYS A 103 -41.67 12.66 7.00
C LYS A 103 -41.18 12.43 5.58
N ASP A 104 -39.99 12.91 5.24
CA ASP A 104 -39.37 12.76 3.91
C ASP A 104 -38.05 11.98 4.02
N LYS A 105 -36.92 12.65 4.23
CA LYS A 105 -35.65 11.99 4.55
C LYS A 105 -35.13 12.58 5.84
N LEU A 106 -34.75 11.73 6.80
CA LEU A 106 -33.98 12.22 7.95
C LEU A 106 -32.52 12.39 7.50
N SER A 107 -31.94 13.55 7.78
CA SER A 107 -30.50 13.79 7.69
C SER A 107 -30.08 14.64 8.88
N HIS A 108 -29.19 14.12 9.73
CA HIS A 108 -28.74 14.82 10.92
C HIS A 108 -27.23 14.64 11.12
N GLU A 109 -26.52 15.73 11.42
CA GLU A 109 -25.09 15.72 11.73
C GLU A 109 -24.84 15.96 13.21
N ILE A 110 -23.87 15.25 13.77
CA ILE A 110 -23.43 15.38 15.16
C ILE A 110 -21.95 15.71 15.15
N ASN A 111 -21.57 16.78 15.86
CA ASN A 111 -20.17 17.10 16.12
C ASN A 111 -19.62 16.16 17.21
N VAL A 112 -18.57 15.42 16.86
CA VAL A 112 -17.96 14.40 17.73
C VAL A 112 -16.65 14.91 18.32
N ASP A 113 -15.72 15.32 17.45
CA ASP A 113 -14.36 15.76 17.77
C ASP A 113 -13.62 14.81 18.73
N ARG A 114 -13.46 13.55 18.31
CA ARG A 114 -12.80 12.49 19.09
C ARG A 114 -11.90 11.62 18.22
N ALA A 115 -10.78 11.16 18.78
CA ALA A 115 -9.93 10.16 18.14
C ALA A 115 -10.73 8.87 17.87
N ALA A 116 -10.67 8.36 16.63
CA ALA A 116 -11.39 7.15 16.21
C ALA A 116 -10.92 5.88 16.94
N LYS A 117 -9.68 5.89 17.45
CA LYS A 117 -9.07 4.72 18.10
C LYS A 117 -9.94 4.20 19.25
N GLY A 118 -10.41 2.97 19.10
CA GLY A 118 -11.27 2.30 20.06
C GLY A 118 -12.73 2.78 20.08
N LEU A 119 -13.17 3.59 19.10
CA LEU A 119 -14.53 4.12 18.94
C LEU A 119 -15.28 3.52 17.73
N GLY A 120 -15.13 2.23 17.45
CA GLY A 120 -15.68 1.61 16.23
C GLY A 120 -17.20 1.56 16.15
N TYR A 121 -17.92 1.58 17.28
CA TYR A 121 -19.37 1.37 17.26
C TYR A 121 -20.15 2.67 17.48
N VAL A 122 -21.17 2.88 16.65
CA VAL A 122 -22.16 3.95 16.79
C VAL A 122 -23.54 3.34 17.06
N GLY A 123 -24.09 3.63 18.23
CA GLY A 123 -25.46 3.30 18.60
C GLY A 123 -26.43 4.36 18.11
N VAL A 124 -27.40 3.99 17.28
CA VAL A 124 -28.45 4.89 16.78
C VAL A 124 -29.79 4.41 17.29
N THR A 125 -30.41 5.18 18.19
CA THR A 125 -31.74 4.90 18.72
C THR A 125 -32.78 5.65 17.91
N ILE A 126 -33.68 4.89 17.30
CA ILE A 126 -34.73 5.42 16.43
C ILE A 126 -36.09 4.88 16.84
N LYS A 127 -37.13 5.62 16.48
CA LYS A 127 -38.53 5.19 16.42
C LYS A 127 -39.01 5.39 14.99
N ASN A 128 -39.45 4.33 14.34
CA ASN A 128 -39.74 4.33 12.91
C ASN A 128 -41.15 3.83 12.62
N THR A 129 -42.12 4.73 12.64
CA THR A 129 -43.52 4.41 12.28
C THR A 129 -43.75 4.44 10.76
N SER A 130 -42.70 4.76 9.98
CA SER A 130 -42.73 4.79 8.52
C SER A 130 -42.36 3.48 7.85
N ALA A 131 -42.49 3.44 6.52
CA ALA A 131 -42.01 2.38 5.63
C ALA A 131 -40.50 2.45 5.30
N ALA A 132 -39.74 3.41 5.83
CA ALA A 132 -38.28 3.45 5.60
C ALA A 132 -37.61 2.23 6.22
N THR A 133 -36.74 1.54 5.48
CA THR A 133 -36.12 0.27 5.90
C THR A 133 -34.61 0.36 6.07
N LYS A 134 -33.98 1.47 5.65
CA LYS A 134 -32.53 1.62 5.70
C LYS A 134 -32.13 2.80 6.57
N LEU A 135 -31.02 2.62 7.27
CA LEU A 135 -30.30 3.65 8.03
C LEU A 135 -28.85 3.65 7.58
N THR A 136 -28.35 4.80 7.14
CA THR A 136 -26.94 5.01 6.80
C THR A 136 -26.28 5.86 7.88
N VAL A 137 -25.16 5.36 8.39
CA VAL A 137 -24.29 6.10 9.31
C VAL A 137 -22.99 6.38 8.57
N SER A 138 -22.66 7.66 8.43
CA SER A 138 -21.44 8.12 7.76
C SER A 138 -20.61 8.99 8.70
N PHE A 139 -19.32 9.16 8.42
CA PHE A 139 -18.46 10.04 9.19
C PHE A 139 -17.54 10.89 8.31
N ILE A 140 -17.00 11.95 8.92
CA ILE A 140 -15.85 12.70 8.39
C ILE A 140 -14.80 12.85 9.48
N THR A 141 -13.54 13.01 9.05
CA THR A 141 -12.40 13.18 9.95
C THR A 141 -11.83 14.58 9.82
N ASP A 142 -10.86 14.92 10.66
CA ASP A 142 -10.06 16.14 10.57
C ASP A 142 -9.24 16.19 9.27
N GLN A 143 -8.83 15.02 8.76
CA GLN A 143 -8.01 14.89 7.56
C GLN A 143 -8.83 14.76 6.27
N ASP A 144 -10.07 14.28 6.33
CA ASP A 144 -10.97 14.25 5.18
C ASP A 144 -12.41 14.59 5.59
N GLN A 145 -12.82 15.80 5.19
CA GLN A 145 -14.09 16.45 5.48
C GLN A 145 -15.23 16.03 4.54
N ARG A 146 -15.03 15.03 3.66
CA ARG A 146 -16.03 14.55 2.70
C ARG A 146 -16.68 13.26 3.17
N TYR A 147 -18.02 13.22 3.11
CA TYR A 147 -18.76 11.97 3.23
C TYR A 147 -18.66 11.19 1.91
N SER A 148 -18.49 9.87 2.00
CA SER A 148 -18.48 8.97 0.84
C SER A 148 -19.09 7.62 1.21
N MET A 149 -19.39 6.79 0.20
CA MET A 149 -19.92 5.44 0.44
C MET A 149 -18.94 4.57 1.25
N ASN A 150 -17.63 4.71 1.00
CA ASN A 150 -16.58 3.98 1.72
C ASN A 150 -16.43 4.42 3.20
N LYS A 151 -17.05 5.55 3.57
CA LYS A 151 -17.11 6.11 4.94
C LYS A 151 -18.48 5.94 5.57
N SER A 152 -19.26 5.00 5.05
CA SER A 152 -20.64 4.82 5.47
C SER A 152 -20.98 3.35 5.59
N VAL A 153 -21.83 3.04 6.55
CA VAL A 153 -22.45 1.72 6.66
C VAL A 153 -23.95 1.90 6.62
N THR A 154 -24.59 1.14 5.73
CA THR A 154 -26.04 1.07 5.63
C THR A 154 -26.53 -0.23 6.24
N ILE A 155 -27.43 -0.13 7.21
CA ILE A 155 -28.07 -1.28 7.85
C ILE A 155 -29.58 -1.28 7.63
N ASP A 156 -30.17 -2.46 7.78
CA ASP A 156 -31.62 -2.63 7.86
C ASP A 156 -32.15 -2.20 9.23
N VAL A 157 -33.32 -1.56 9.22
CA VAL A 157 -34.06 -1.16 10.41
C VAL A 157 -35.52 -1.60 10.34
N ASP A 158 -36.08 -1.90 11.50
CA ASP A 158 -37.51 -2.19 11.66
C ASP A 158 -38.33 -1.00 11.17
N PHE A 159 -39.36 -1.27 10.37
CA PHE A 159 -40.29 -0.29 9.83
C PHE A 159 -41.67 -0.47 10.45
N LYS A 160 -42.52 0.57 10.37
CA LYS A 160 -43.88 0.59 10.94
C LYS A 160 -43.96 0.17 12.41
N SER A 161 -42.90 0.48 13.17
CA SER A 161 -42.77 0.20 14.59
C SER A 161 -42.91 1.47 15.41
N ASN A 162 -43.79 1.43 16.42
CA ASN A 162 -43.95 2.53 17.36
C ASN A 162 -42.98 2.45 18.55
N THR A 163 -42.11 1.43 18.58
CA THR A 163 -41.16 1.15 19.66
C THR A 163 -39.80 1.74 19.31
N GLU A 164 -39.14 2.35 20.30
CA GLU A 164 -37.76 2.79 20.16
C GLU A 164 -36.80 1.58 20.17
N LYS A 165 -35.89 1.54 19.22
CA LYS A 165 -34.87 0.49 19.10
C LYS A 165 -33.51 1.11 18.80
N THR A 166 -32.49 0.60 19.47
CA THR A 166 -31.09 0.96 19.22
C THR A 166 -30.46 -0.02 18.25
N TYR A 167 -29.84 0.50 17.20
CA TYR A 167 -29.05 -0.24 16.23
C TYR A 167 -27.59 0.12 16.42
N VAL A 168 -26.72 -0.88 16.46
CA VAL A 168 -25.27 -0.67 16.61
C VAL A 168 -24.62 -0.87 15.26
N VAL A 169 -23.90 0.15 14.80
CA VAL A 169 -23.21 0.18 13.51
C VAL A 169 -21.71 0.17 13.76
N ASP A 170 -20.99 -0.76 13.16
CA ASP A 170 -19.52 -0.80 13.20
C ASP A 170 -18.94 0.03 12.06
N LEU A 171 -18.32 1.15 12.38
CA LEU A 171 -17.61 2.00 11.43
C LEU A 171 -16.11 1.71 11.39
N SER A 172 -15.58 0.84 12.25
CA SER A 172 -14.13 0.65 12.37
C SER A 172 -13.48 0.05 11.14
N ASP A 173 -14.24 -0.70 10.34
CA ASP A 173 -13.78 -1.27 9.07
C ASP A 173 -13.91 -0.30 7.89
N CYS A 174 -14.52 0.88 8.11
CA CYS A 174 -14.67 1.87 7.05
C CYS A 174 -13.36 2.57 6.72
N TYR A 175 -13.24 2.91 5.44
CA TYR A 175 -12.13 3.69 4.90
C TYR A 175 -11.93 5.01 5.67
N GLY A 176 -10.71 5.28 6.14
CA GLY A 176 -10.42 6.54 6.84
C GLY A 176 -10.71 6.56 8.34
N PHE A 177 -11.16 5.46 8.96
CA PHE A 177 -11.56 5.42 10.38
C PHE A 177 -10.39 5.30 11.38
N TYR A 178 -9.38 6.16 11.29
CA TYR A 178 -8.17 6.09 12.15
C TYR A 178 -7.70 7.44 12.70
N SER A 179 -8.30 8.56 12.26
CA SER A 179 -7.97 9.92 12.71
C SER A 179 -8.99 10.48 13.71
N THR A 180 -9.09 11.79 13.86
CA THR A 180 -10.10 12.44 14.71
C THR A 180 -11.42 12.53 13.94
N ILE A 181 -12.45 11.81 14.39
CA ILE A 181 -13.82 11.92 13.88
C ILE A 181 -14.35 13.31 14.24
N LYS A 182 -14.59 14.15 13.24
CA LYS A 182 -15.15 15.50 13.46
C LYS A 182 -16.66 15.45 13.52
N LYS A 183 -17.29 14.72 12.59
CA LYS A 183 -18.74 14.57 12.57
C LYS A 183 -19.19 13.16 12.20
N ILE A 184 -20.39 12.82 12.67
CA ILE A 184 -21.16 11.67 12.22
C ILE A 184 -22.44 12.18 11.61
N LYS A 185 -22.84 11.61 10.47
CA LYS A 185 -24.09 11.88 9.78
C LYS A 185 -24.97 10.64 9.82
N ILE A 186 -26.22 10.84 10.20
CA ILE A 186 -27.25 9.81 10.25
C ILE A 186 -28.29 10.14 9.18
N GLU A 187 -28.53 9.21 8.26
CA GLU A 187 -29.50 9.36 7.18
C GLU A 187 -30.46 8.17 7.13
N SER A 188 -31.76 8.43 6.96
CA SER A 188 -32.71 7.38 6.62
C SER A 188 -32.81 7.21 5.10
N SER A 189 -33.35 6.08 4.65
CA SER A 189 -34.01 6.05 3.33
C SER A 189 -35.21 6.99 3.30
N THR A 190 -35.77 7.21 2.10
CA THR A 190 -37.02 7.97 1.93
C THR A 190 -38.15 7.39 2.78
N VAL A 191 -38.89 8.28 3.42
CA VAL A 191 -40.08 8.07 4.25
C VAL A 191 -41.27 8.40 3.36
N PHE A 192 -42.18 7.44 3.16
CA PHE A 192 -43.36 7.61 2.30
C PHE A 192 -44.66 7.70 3.11
N ASP A 193 -44.67 7.16 4.33
CA ASP A 193 -45.76 7.19 5.29
C ASP A 193 -45.19 7.34 6.71
N GLY A 194 -46.01 7.67 7.71
CA GLY A 194 -45.55 7.71 9.11
C GLY A 194 -44.46 8.75 9.43
N GLU A 195 -43.58 8.41 10.36
CA GLU A 195 -42.49 9.26 10.86
C GLU A 195 -41.23 8.44 11.14
N PHE A 196 -40.07 8.97 10.76
CA PHE A 196 -38.76 8.46 11.18
C PHE A 196 -38.15 9.42 12.21
N LYS A 197 -38.05 8.99 13.46
CA LYS A 197 -37.57 9.81 14.58
C LYS A 197 -36.24 9.27 15.11
N LEU A 198 -35.21 10.10 15.07
CA LEU A 198 -33.92 9.88 15.73
C LEU A 198 -33.96 10.49 17.14
N THR A 199 -33.83 9.65 18.15
CA THR A 199 -33.93 10.09 19.55
C THR A 199 -32.57 10.27 20.18
N LYS A 200 -31.66 9.32 19.96
CA LYS A 200 -30.36 9.26 20.63
C LYS A 200 -29.28 8.69 19.72
N VAL A 201 -28.08 9.23 19.80
CA VAL A 201 -26.87 8.64 19.24
C VAL A 201 -25.85 8.41 20.35
N GLU A 202 -25.20 7.25 20.35
CA GLU A 202 -24.19 6.83 21.32
C GLU A 202 -22.92 6.41 20.61
N LEU A 203 -21.77 6.76 21.19
CA LEU A 203 -20.48 6.20 20.79
C LEU A 203 -20.12 5.12 21.79
N TYR A 204 -19.79 3.92 21.32
CA TYR A 204 -19.33 2.85 22.18
C TYR A 204 -17.85 2.53 21.95
N LYS A 205 -17.22 1.97 22.99
CA LYS A 205 -15.89 1.39 22.88
C LYS A 205 -15.93 0.13 22.01
N GLY A 206 -14.92 -0.08 21.17
CA GLY A 206 -14.71 -1.33 20.42
C GLY A 206 -14.60 -1.12 18.91
N GLY A 207 -15.08 -2.10 18.15
CA GLY A 207 -14.99 -2.19 16.69
C GLY A 207 -14.21 -3.44 16.25
N SER A 208 -14.60 -4.04 15.13
CA SER A 208 -13.88 -5.14 14.48
C SER A 208 -12.42 -4.76 14.13
N LEU A 209 -12.17 -3.50 13.78
CA LEU A 209 -10.84 -2.95 13.47
C LEU A 209 -10.41 -1.86 14.47
N THR A 210 -10.09 -2.25 15.71
CA THR A 210 -9.29 -1.38 16.58
C THR A 210 -7.80 -1.51 16.20
N PRO A 211 -7.14 -0.45 15.70
CA PRO A 211 -5.71 -0.51 15.39
C PRO A 211 -4.90 -0.72 16.68
N PRO A 212 -3.97 -1.70 16.74
CA PRO A 212 -3.10 -1.93 17.89
C PRO A 212 -1.93 -0.93 17.94
N PHE A 213 -2.19 0.30 17.50
CA PHE A 213 -1.23 1.38 17.38
C PHE A 213 -1.94 2.74 17.38
N SER A 214 -1.18 3.80 17.65
CA SER A 214 -1.54 5.18 17.32
C SER A 214 -0.70 5.66 16.15
N ILE A 215 -1.25 6.60 15.37
CA ILE A 215 -0.55 7.22 14.24
C ILE A 215 -0.49 8.73 14.44
N SER A 216 0.64 9.35 14.09
CA SER A 216 0.76 10.81 14.08
C SER A 216 -0.06 11.42 12.94
N ASN A 217 -0.28 12.73 13.03
CA ASN A 217 -0.73 13.52 11.88
C ASN A 217 0.26 13.37 10.71
N LYS A 218 -0.25 13.50 9.47
CA LYS A 218 0.58 13.60 8.27
C LYS A 218 1.46 14.84 8.38
N LYS A 219 2.76 14.67 8.18
CA LYS A 219 3.74 15.75 8.08
C LYS A 219 4.31 15.75 6.67
N ILE A 220 4.14 16.85 5.94
CA ILE A 220 4.94 17.08 4.72
C ILE A 220 6.34 17.46 5.18
N LEU A 221 7.31 16.58 4.96
CA LEU A 221 8.70 16.81 5.33
C LEU A 221 9.38 17.76 4.34
N TYR A 222 9.17 17.50 3.05
CA TYR A 222 9.72 18.31 1.98
C TYR A 222 8.72 18.43 0.85
N THR A 223 8.56 19.65 0.35
CA THR A 223 7.92 19.86 -0.94
C THR A 223 8.82 19.40 -2.07
N ARG A 224 8.23 19.19 -3.23
CA ARG A 224 8.99 18.83 -4.41
C ARG A 224 10.10 19.83 -4.77
N ASP A 225 9.80 21.13 -4.68
CA ASP A 225 10.79 22.19 -4.92
C ASP A 225 11.94 22.13 -3.91
N GLN A 226 11.64 21.83 -2.65
CA GLN A 226 12.67 21.64 -1.63
C GLN A 226 13.56 20.44 -1.95
N ILE A 227 13.00 19.31 -2.39
CA ILE A 227 13.78 18.14 -2.82
C ILE A 227 14.69 18.51 -4.01
N ASN A 228 14.14 19.17 -5.04
CA ASN A 228 14.92 19.57 -6.21
C ASN A 228 16.05 20.54 -5.86
N SER A 229 15.81 21.49 -4.94
CA SER A 229 16.84 22.45 -4.49
C SER A 229 18.04 21.81 -3.78
N LYS A 230 17.92 20.54 -3.35
CA LYS A 230 18.96 19.79 -2.65
C LYS A 230 19.86 18.98 -3.60
N VAL A 231 19.48 18.82 -4.85
CA VAL A 231 20.21 18.00 -5.84
C VAL A 231 20.88 18.90 -6.88
N PRO A 232 22.17 18.68 -7.21
CA PRO A 232 22.83 19.40 -8.29
C PRO A 232 22.04 19.34 -9.60
N GLY A 233 21.86 20.48 -10.26
CA GLY A 233 21.09 20.56 -11.50
C GLY A 233 19.56 20.54 -11.33
N ASN A 234 19.05 20.66 -10.10
CA ASN A 234 17.63 20.90 -9.76
C ASN A 234 16.63 19.86 -10.28
N VAL A 235 17.06 18.63 -10.54
CA VAL A 235 16.19 17.53 -10.96
C VAL A 235 16.50 16.30 -10.12
N SER A 236 15.58 15.99 -9.19
CA SER A 236 15.66 14.79 -8.36
C SER A 236 14.55 13.83 -8.75
N TRP A 237 14.77 12.53 -8.85
CA TRP A 237 13.66 11.56 -8.94
C TRP A 237 13.31 10.99 -7.56
N PHE A 238 13.74 11.64 -6.48
CA PHE A 238 13.54 11.14 -5.13
C PHE A 238 12.11 11.41 -4.60
N PRO A 239 11.43 10.40 -4.00
CA PRO A 239 11.65 8.96 -4.14
C PRO A 239 10.73 8.37 -5.21
N ASP A 240 11.32 7.84 -6.28
CA ASP A 240 10.65 7.07 -7.33
C ASP A 240 10.76 5.57 -6.99
N GLY A 241 10.19 5.15 -5.87
CA GLY A 241 10.41 3.81 -5.32
C GLY A 241 10.56 3.83 -3.81
N MET A 242 10.72 2.64 -3.23
CA MET A 242 10.99 2.51 -1.79
C MET A 242 12.36 3.14 -1.46
N ILE A 243 12.47 3.83 -0.33
CA ILE A 243 13.72 4.46 0.09
C ILE A 243 14.64 3.42 0.74
N GLY A 244 15.78 3.13 0.12
CA GLY A 244 16.84 2.35 0.75
C GLY A 244 17.44 3.11 1.93
N ILE A 245 17.81 2.43 3.02
CA ILE A 245 18.35 3.09 4.21
C ILE A 245 19.47 2.29 4.88
N THR A 246 20.55 2.98 5.26
CA THR A 246 21.62 2.42 6.10
C THR A 246 21.92 3.33 7.29
N SER A 247 22.26 2.75 8.44
CA SER A 247 22.67 3.51 9.63
C SER A 247 24.13 3.93 9.56
N ASN A 248 24.42 5.17 9.96
CA ASN A 248 25.78 5.68 10.15
C ASN A 248 26.28 5.49 11.60
N ASN A 249 25.52 4.78 12.46
CA ASN A 249 25.84 4.51 13.87
C ASN A 249 26.09 5.74 14.75
N ASN A 250 25.60 6.92 14.34
CA ASN A 250 25.73 8.19 15.05
C ASN A 250 24.39 8.95 15.13
N GLY A 251 23.28 8.23 15.01
CA GLY A 251 21.92 8.80 14.94
C GLY A 251 21.54 9.39 13.58
N THR A 252 22.44 9.32 12.59
CA THR A 252 22.14 9.67 11.19
C THR A 252 22.09 8.43 10.29
N PHE A 253 21.49 8.60 9.12
CA PHE A 253 21.25 7.56 8.14
C PHE A 253 21.58 8.06 6.74
N ASN A 254 21.96 7.15 5.85
CA ASN A 254 22.00 7.40 4.42
C ASN A 254 20.69 6.88 3.81
N PHE A 255 20.04 7.73 3.02
CA PHE A 255 18.78 7.48 2.33
C PHE A 255 19.06 7.41 0.83
N PHE A 256 18.74 6.29 0.22
CA PHE A 256 19.05 5.96 -1.16
C PHE A 256 17.79 6.09 -2.01
N SER A 257 17.90 6.81 -3.12
CA SER A 257 16.85 6.93 -4.13
C SER A 257 16.91 5.80 -5.17
N SER A 258 15.78 5.55 -5.82
CA SER A 258 15.76 4.87 -7.11
C SER A 258 16.20 5.82 -8.24
N SER A 259 16.60 5.29 -9.40
CA SER A 259 16.90 6.12 -10.57
C SER A 259 16.82 5.36 -11.90
N PRO A 260 16.38 6.01 -13.00
CA PRO A 260 16.52 5.43 -14.35
C PRO A 260 17.99 5.16 -14.72
N LEU A 261 18.23 4.09 -15.49
CA LEU A 261 19.57 3.70 -15.97
C LEU A 261 20.01 4.44 -17.24
N ASP A 262 19.06 5.04 -17.98
CA ASP A 262 19.29 5.63 -19.31
C ASP A 262 19.81 7.08 -19.28
N SER A 263 19.72 7.76 -18.13
CA SER A 263 20.29 9.08 -17.92
C SER A 263 21.53 8.98 -17.03
N MET A 264 22.56 9.79 -17.29
CA MET A 264 23.77 9.89 -16.48
C MET A 264 23.53 10.45 -15.06
N LYS A 265 22.33 10.29 -14.47
CA LYS A 265 21.93 10.78 -13.15
C LYS A 265 21.47 9.61 -12.26
N PRO A 266 22.39 8.92 -11.57
CA PRO A 266 22.10 7.72 -10.80
C PRO A 266 21.44 7.99 -9.44
N THR A 267 21.17 6.91 -8.70
CA THR A 267 20.72 6.92 -7.29
C THR A 267 21.38 8.05 -6.50
N ALA A 268 20.55 8.90 -5.91
CA ALA A 268 20.99 9.92 -4.97
C ALA A 268 21.10 9.32 -3.56
N ILE A 269 22.18 9.68 -2.86
CA ILE A 269 22.30 9.50 -1.41
C ILE A 269 22.09 10.85 -0.75
N PHE A 270 21.13 10.85 0.17
CA PHE A 270 21.03 11.88 1.18
C PHE A 270 21.44 11.34 2.53
N LYS A 271 21.96 12.20 3.38
CA LYS A 271 22.24 11.91 4.77
C LYS A 271 21.37 12.78 5.65
N GLY A 272 20.83 12.20 6.71
CA GLY A 272 19.93 12.90 7.61
C GLY A 272 19.53 12.08 8.82
N THR A 273 18.49 12.53 9.50
CA THR A 273 17.84 11.77 10.58
C THR A 273 16.50 11.23 10.09
N VAL A 274 15.85 10.36 10.87
CA VAL A 274 14.48 9.92 10.56
C VAL A 274 13.49 11.11 10.47
N ASP A 275 13.68 12.18 11.24
CA ASP A 275 12.79 13.35 11.16
C ASP A 275 13.14 14.33 10.03
N ASN A 276 14.31 14.18 9.40
CA ASN A 276 14.89 15.09 8.41
C ASN A 276 15.78 14.32 7.41
N PRO A 277 15.21 13.42 6.58
CA PRO A 277 15.97 12.43 5.79
C PRO A 277 16.83 13.01 4.68
N ILE A 278 16.48 14.18 4.12
CA ILE A 278 17.25 14.83 3.04
C ILE A 278 18.01 16.08 3.51
N GLN A 279 18.58 16.00 4.71
CA GLN A 279 19.30 17.11 5.34
C GLN A 279 20.54 17.53 4.54
N GLU A 280 21.38 16.56 4.19
CA GLU A 280 22.66 16.71 3.50
C GLU A 280 22.64 15.87 2.23
N TYR A 281 22.99 16.46 1.09
CA TYR A 281 23.21 15.71 -0.14
C TYR A 281 24.65 15.15 -0.12
N VAL A 282 24.79 13.83 -0.29
CA VAL A 282 26.09 13.15 -0.22
C VAL A 282 26.64 12.89 -1.61
N ALA A 283 25.83 12.28 -2.47
CA ALA A 283 26.24 11.90 -3.81
C ALA A 283 25.02 11.71 -4.72
N GLU A 284 25.22 11.93 -6.01
CA GLU A 284 24.52 11.30 -7.12
C GLU A 284 25.60 10.60 -7.92
N GLY A 285 25.25 9.75 -8.88
CA GLY A 285 26.29 9.11 -9.68
C GLY A 285 26.54 7.65 -9.36
N ILE A 286 25.87 7.11 -8.33
CA ILE A 286 26.02 5.73 -7.89
C ILE A 286 25.56 4.76 -8.97
N GLY A 287 26.53 4.32 -9.76
CA GLY A 287 26.32 3.41 -10.87
C GLY A 287 26.18 1.98 -10.42
N PHE A 288 25.37 1.24 -11.16
CA PHE A 288 25.39 -0.21 -11.15
C PHE A 288 26.42 -0.73 -12.15
N HIS A 289 27.35 -1.54 -11.64
CA HIS A 289 28.29 -2.32 -12.44
C HIS A 289 27.66 -3.64 -12.87
N ASN A 290 28.17 -4.19 -13.98
CA ASN A 290 27.83 -5.51 -14.51
C ASN A 290 26.36 -5.70 -14.92
N ILE A 291 25.59 -4.62 -15.06
CA ILE A 291 24.23 -4.66 -15.62
C ILE A 291 24.26 -4.34 -17.12
N LYS A 292 23.50 -5.10 -17.91
CA LYS A 292 23.29 -4.78 -19.33
C LYS A 292 22.28 -3.64 -19.44
N LYS A 293 22.76 -2.45 -19.80
CA LYS A 293 21.94 -1.24 -19.92
C LYS A 293 21.47 -1.08 -21.36
N GLY A 294 20.19 -0.75 -21.55
CA GLY A 294 19.63 -0.48 -22.88
C GLY A 294 18.16 -0.85 -23.01
N TYR A 295 17.74 -1.06 -24.25
CA TYR A 295 16.36 -1.37 -24.64
C TYR A 295 16.36 -2.71 -25.35
N GLY A 296 15.74 -3.72 -24.75
CA GLY A 296 15.72 -5.06 -25.32
C GLY A 296 15.34 -6.14 -24.30
N PRO A 297 15.17 -7.38 -24.76
CA PRO A 297 14.71 -8.49 -23.93
C PRO A 297 15.72 -8.93 -22.85
N ASP A 298 16.99 -8.53 -22.98
CA ASP A 298 18.08 -8.86 -22.04
C ASP A 298 18.75 -7.61 -21.44
N GLU A 299 18.17 -6.43 -21.68
CA GLU A 299 18.69 -5.14 -21.25
C GLU A 299 17.71 -4.47 -20.29
N TYR A 300 18.24 -3.66 -19.37
CA TYR A 300 17.46 -2.92 -18.40
C TYR A 300 17.69 -1.42 -18.62
N ASN A 301 16.62 -0.63 -18.52
CA ASN A 301 16.70 0.84 -18.60
C ASN A 301 16.24 1.52 -17.30
N TYR A 302 15.73 0.76 -16.34
CA TYR A 302 15.40 1.25 -15.02
C TYR A 302 15.90 0.30 -13.94
N ILE A 303 16.43 0.87 -12.87
CA ILE A 303 16.77 0.14 -11.65
C ILE A 303 16.34 0.93 -10.41
N SER A 304 15.62 0.28 -9.52
CA SER A 304 15.22 0.86 -8.24
C SER A 304 15.87 0.06 -7.11
N LEU A 305 16.58 0.77 -6.23
CA LEU A 305 17.16 0.20 -5.02
C LEU A 305 16.06 0.04 -3.98
N GLY A 306 15.84 -1.20 -3.54
CA GLY A 306 14.90 -1.49 -2.47
C GLY A 306 15.50 -1.30 -1.08
N GLN A 307 15.05 -2.14 -0.14
CA GLN A 307 15.61 -2.19 1.22
C GLN A 307 17.07 -2.64 1.15
N ILE A 308 17.90 -2.13 2.07
CA ILE A 308 19.34 -2.40 2.09
C ILE A 308 19.68 -3.12 3.38
N TYR A 309 20.15 -4.36 3.27
CA TYR A 309 20.63 -5.16 4.40
C TYR A 309 22.15 -5.01 4.54
N SER A 310 22.58 -4.35 5.61
CA SER A 310 24.00 -4.23 5.95
C SER A 310 24.48 -5.44 6.73
N PHE A 311 25.59 -6.02 6.31
CA PHE A 311 26.26 -7.13 6.97
C PHE A 311 27.77 -6.90 6.95
N GLY A 312 28.45 -7.13 8.07
CA GLY A 312 29.88 -6.79 8.17
C GLY A 312 30.15 -5.28 8.19
N ASN A 313 31.43 -4.89 8.08
CA ASN A 313 31.86 -3.53 8.38
C ASN A 313 31.47 -2.49 7.33
N ASN A 314 31.25 -2.88 6.08
CA ASN A 314 30.80 -1.99 4.99
C ASN A 314 30.04 -2.75 3.88
N GLU A 315 29.77 -4.04 4.05
CA GLU A 315 29.07 -4.78 3.01
C GLU A 315 27.57 -4.59 3.18
N CYS A 316 26.87 -4.46 2.06
CA CYS A 316 25.43 -4.51 2.05
C CYS A 316 24.91 -5.18 0.79
N LEU A 317 23.67 -5.66 0.88
CA LEU A 317 22.93 -6.17 -0.25
C LEU A 317 21.58 -5.49 -0.35
N SER A 318 21.02 -5.50 -1.54
CA SER A 318 19.65 -5.07 -1.81
C SER A 318 19.02 -6.00 -2.83
N LEU A 319 17.69 -6.08 -2.79
CA LEU A 319 16.92 -6.60 -3.90
C LEU A 319 16.54 -5.41 -4.76
N VAL A 320 16.88 -5.48 -6.04
CA VAL A 320 16.69 -4.37 -6.97
C VAL A 320 15.55 -4.66 -7.91
N HIS A 321 14.68 -3.68 -8.08
CA HIS A 321 13.65 -3.71 -9.10
C HIS A 321 14.28 -3.31 -10.44
N LEU A 322 13.92 -4.03 -11.50
CA LEU A 322 14.52 -3.91 -12.83
C LEU A 322 13.44 -3.83 -13.89
N GLU A 323 13.40 -2.80 -14.71
CA GLU A 323 12.45 -2.71 -15.84
C GLU A 323 13.16 -2.93 -17.17
N GLN A 324 12.55 -3.80 -17.98
CA GLN A 324 12.92 -4.04 -19.38
C GLN A 324 11.85 -3.37 -20.24
N HIS A 325 12.20 -2.27 -20.90
CA HIS A 325 11.32 -1.67 -21.90
C HIS A 325 11.75 -2.13 -23.30
N PHE A 326 10.76 -2.37 -24.14
CA PHE A 326 10.95 -2.99 -25.45
C PHE A 326 11.09 -2.00 -26.61
N ASP A 327 10.83 -0.72 -26.36
CA ASP A 327 10.91 0.31 -27.39
C ASP A 327 11.61 1.57 -26.85
N SER A 328 12.67 1.99 -27.54
CA SER A 328 13.41 3.24 -27.29
C SER A 328 12.76 4.46 -27.93
N SER A 329 11.66 4.29 -28.71
CA SER A 329 10.94 5.37 -29.38
C SER A 329 10.10 6.23 -28.43
N ALA A 330 9.94 5.79 -27.17
CA ALA A 330 9.44 6.61 -26.07
C ALA A 330 10.46 7.71 -25.72
N LYS A 331 10.60 8.70 -26.60
CA LYS A 331 11.43 9.87 -26.35
C LYS A 331 10.82 10.66 -25.19
N PHE A 332 11.60 10.87 -24.15
CA PHE A 332 11.35 11.93 -23.18
C PHE A 332 11.39 13.27 -23.93
N ASP A 333 10.30 14.03 -23.91
CA ASP A 333 10.30 15.37 -24.49
C ASP A 333 10.88 16.34 -23.46
N GLU A 334 12.14 16.73 -23.68
CA GLU A 334 12.87 17.65 -22.81
C GLU A 334 12.21 19.04 -22.70
N ASN A 335 11.36 19.41 -23.66
CA ASN A 335 10.69 20.72 -23.66
C ASN A 335 9.42 20.74 -22.78
N THR A 336 8.73 19.60 -22.69
CA THR A 336 7.51 19.48 -21.87
C THR A 336 7.79 18.83 -20.52
N LEU A 337 8.94 18.16 -20.36
CA LEU A 337 9.22 17.23 -19.27
C LEU A 337 8.19 16.10 -19.18
N GLU A 338 7.46 15.85 -20.27
CA GLU A 338 6.44 14.81 -20.38
C GLU A 338 6.96 13.65 -21.22
N ARG A 339 6.58 12.42 -20.83
CA ARG A 339 6.56 11.28 -21.75
C ARG A 339 5.18 11.30 -22.41
N SER A 340 5.10 11.44 -23.74
CA SER A 340 3.79 11.37 -24.40
C SER A 340 3.20 9.97 -24.21
N HIS A 341 2.03 9.90 -23.58
CA HIS A 341 1.35 8.65 -23.23
C HIS A 341 0.97 7.78 -24.44
N GLU A 342 1.00 8.34 -25.65
CA GLU A 342 0.72 7.60 -26.90
C GLU A 342 1.73 6.49 -27.18
N ASN A 343 2.95 6.57 -26.60
CA ASN A 343 4.03 5.58 -26.77
C ASN A 343 4.49 4.99 -25.43
N ASN A 344 3.60 4.82 -24.44
CA ASN A 344 3.93 4.22 -23.15
C ASN A 344 4.78 2.95 -23.37
N ALA A 345 6.10 3.03 -23.12
CA ALA A 345 7.00 1.92 -23.34
C ALA A 345 6.66 0.87 -22.29
N HIS A 346 5.77 -0.04 -22.63
CA HIS A 346 5.37 -1.15 -21.78
C HIS A 346 6.63 -1.87 -21.33
N TYR A 347 6.67 -2.18 -20.04
CA TYR A 347 7.81 -2.84 -19.44
C TYR A 347 7.42 -4.15 -18.78
N VAL A 348 8.41 -5.01 -18.67
CA VAL A 348 8.38 -6.15 -17.75
C VAL A 348 9.36 -5.86 -16.65
N ALA A 349 8.88 -5.94 -15.41
CA ALA A 349 9.74 -5.86 -14.25
C ALA A 349 10.19 -7.23 -13.76
N SER A 350 11.41 -7.28 -13.21
CA SER A 350 11.96 -8.43 -12.50
C SER A 350 12.71 -7.98 -11.26
N LEU A 351 13.01 -8.90 -10.34
CA LEU A 351 13.91 -8.61 -9.23
C LEU A 351 15.30 -9.16 -9.49
N GLY A 352 16.30 -8.35 -9.18
CA GLY A 352 17.70 -8.71 -9.13
C GLY A 352 18.27 -8.72 -7.73
N LEU A 353 19.48 -9.27 -7.60
CA LEU A 353 20.32 -9.13 -6.42
C LEU A 353 21.38 -8.06 -6.68
N ALA A 354 21.63 -7.19 -5.70
CA ALA A 354 22.70 -6.21 -5.75
C ALA A 354 23.59 -6.31 -4.51
N TYR A 355 24.87 -5.98 -4.69
CA TYR A 355 25.89 -6.04 -3.65
C TYR A 355 26.73 -4.77 -3.65
N SER A 356 27.13 -4.31 -2.47
CA SER A 356 28.12 -3.26 -2.26
C SER A 356 29.08 -3.70 -1.15
N ASP A 357 30.36 -3.35 -1.30
CA ASP A 357 31.43 -3.55 -0.32
C ASP A 357 31.93 -2.22 0.30
N ASP A 358 31.25 -1.11 0.00
CA ASP A 358 31.63 0.25 0.37
C ASP A 358 30.47 1.06 0.98
N GLY A 359 29.53 0.37 1.65
CA GLY A 359 28.42 1.01 2.37
C GLY A 359 27.31 1.55 1.47
N GLY A 360 27.20 1.04 0.24
CA GLY A 360 26.21 1.43 -0.76
C GLY A 360 26.69 2.52 -1.74
N MET A 361 27.97 2.90 -1.70
CA MET A 361 28.51 3.92 -2.60
C MET A 361 28.73 3.39 -4.03
N THR A 362 28.97 2.09 -4.18
CA THR A 362 29.10 1.38 -5.45
C THR A 362 28.29 0.10 -5.43
N TRP A 363 27.49 -0.16 -6.47
CA TRP A 363 26.67 -1.37 -6.56
C TRP A 363 27.07 -2.29 -7.71
N TYR A 364 27.07 -3.60 -7.45
CA TYR A 364 27.28 -4.65 -8.43
C TYR A 364 25.97 -5.42 -8.64
N TYR A 365 25.50 -5.49 -9.87
CA TYR A 365 24.40 -6.38 -10.23
C TYR A 365 24.86 -7.84 -10.16
N CYS A 366 24.11 -8.65 -9.40
CA CYS A 366 24.44 -10.04 -9.07
C CYS A 366 23.41 -11.02 -9.64
N GLY A 367 22.79 -10.68 -10.78
CA GLY A 367 21.87 -11.57 -11.50
C GLY A 367 20.41 -11.47 -11.03
N LYS A 368 19.51 -11.94 -11.90
CA LYS A 368 18.07 -11.96 -11.67
C LYS A 368 17.69 -13.09 -10.71
N ILE A 369 16.79 -12.81 -9.79
CA ILE A 369 16.35 -13.76 -8.75
C ILE A 369 14.86 -14.09 -8.82
N ALA A 370 14.04 -13.19 -9.38
CA ALA A 370 12.61 -13.43 -9.50
C ALA A 370 11.98 -12.81 -10.73
N THR A 371 10.95 -13.50 -11.23
CA THR A 371 10.03 -13.04 -12.29
C THR A 371 8.62 -13.44 -11.92
N HIS A 372 7.64 -12.95 -12.69
CA HIS A 372 6.26 -13.41 -12.61
C HIS A 372 6.13 -14.92 -12.87
N ALA A 373 5.08 -15.55 -12.34
CA ALA A 373 4.77 -16.96 -12.60
C ALA A 373 4.46 -17.22 -14.09
N VAL A 374 3.92 -16.20 -14.78
CA VAL A 374 3.68 -16.28 -16.22
C VAL A 374 4.98 -16.24 -17.02
N SER A 375 5.35 -17.39 -17.59
CA SER A 375 6.51 -17.51 -18.49
C SER A 375 6.31 -16.84 -19.85
N ALA A 376 5.06 -16.57 -20.24
CA ALA A 376 4.65 -16.13 -21.58
C ALA A 376 4.68 -14.61 -21.77
N LEU A 377 5.69 -13.93 -21.23
CA LEU A 377 5.91 -12.53 -21.55
C LEU A 377 6.42 -12.44 -22.99
N HIS A 378 5.55 -12.00 -23.90
CA HIS A 378 5.96 -11.74 -25.28
C HIS A 378 6.94 -10.56 -25.29
N PRO A 379 8.11 -10.71 -25.93
CA PRO A 379 9.22 -9.74 -25.89
C PRO A 379 8.93 -8.38 -26.56
N TYR A 380 7.67 -8.11 -26.93
CA TYR A 380 7.25 -6.84 -27.54
C TYR A 380 6.02 -6.21 -26.90
N TYR A 381 5.23 -6.93 -26.08
CA TYR A 381 3.90 -6.45 -25.67
C TYR A 381 3.52 -6.70 -24.21
N GLY A 382 4.30 -7.43 -23.42
CA GLY A 382 3.83 -7.86 -22.10
C GLY A 382 2.62 -8.78 -22.26
N MET A 383 2.90 -10.09 -22.27
CA MET A 383 1.98 -11.17 -22.65
C MET A 383 1.69 -11.28 -24.15
N GLY A 384 2.01 -12.44 -24.71
CA GLY A 384 1.43 -12.84 -25.99
C GLY A 384 -0.07 -13.10 -25.79
N LYS A 385 -0.92 -12.65 -26.72
CA LYS A 385 -2.37 -12.95 -26.83
C LYS A 385 -3.31 -12.51 -25.69
N TYR A 386 -2.83 -12.11 -24.51
CA TYR A 386 -3.68 -11.68 -23.38
C TYR A 386 -3.58 -10.16 -23.17
N LEU A 387 -4.16 -9.42 -24.11
CA LEU A 387 -4.38 -7.99 -23.95
C LEU A 387 -5.59 -7.79 -23.01
N VAL A 388 -5.47 -6.89 -22.03
CA VAL A 388 -6.64 -6.41 -21.29
C VAL A 388 -7.24 -5.29 -22.16
N ASN A 389 -8.43 -5.53 -22.74
CA ASN A 389 -9.08 -4.60 -23.66
C ASN A 389 -8.22 -4.19 -24.88
N ASP A 390 -7.49 -5.14 -25.47
CA ASP A 390 -6.60 -4.89 -26.63
C ASP A 390 -5.46 -3.89 -26.40
N LYS A 391 -5.15 -3.56 -25.13
CA LYS A 391 -4.03 -2.67 -24.79
C LYS A 391 -2.88 -3.45 -24.14
N PRO A 392 -1.62 -3.21 -24.55
CA PRO A 392 -0.48 -3.74 -23.84
C PRO A 392 -0.38 -3.07 -22.47
N TYR A 393 0.26 -3.73 -21.51
CA TYR A 393 0.25 -3.27 -20.12
C TYR A 393 1.53 -3.68 -19.40
N SER A 394 2.09 -2.75 -18.60
CA SER A 394 3.32 -3.00 -17.85
C SER A 394 3.12 -4.00 -16.71
N ARG A 395 4.06 -4.93 -16.55
CA ARG A 395 4.00 -5.96 -15.50
C ARG A 395 5.05 -5.67 -14.44
N ASP A 396 4.66 -4.81 -13.51
CA ASP A 396 5.46 -4.50 -12.34
C ASP A 396 5.53 -5.71 -11.38
N ILE A 397 6.69 -5.92 -10.77
CA ILE A 397 6.96 -6.96 -9.75
C ILE A 397 7.08 -6.36 -8.33
N GLY A 398 7.00 -5.03 -8.22
CA GLY A 398 7.25 -4.25 -7.01
C GLY A 398 8.75 -4.04 -6.74
N ASN A 399 9.05 -3.32 -5.65
CA ASN A 399 10.42 -3.00 -5.22
C ASN A 399 11.13 -4.14 -4.45
N GLY A 400 10.52 -5.31 -4.35
CA GLY A 400 11.08 -6.45 -3.63
C GLY A 400 11.41 -6.20 -2.17
N PRO A 401 10.53 -5.57 -1.36
CA PRO A 401 10.83 -5.39 0.06
C PRO A 401 10.99 -6.75 0.72
N PHE A 402 11.86 -6.81 1.71
CA PHE A 402 12.19 -8.04 2.38
C PHE A 402 12.49 -7.85 3.86
N ILE A 403 12.44 -8.95 4.58
CA ILE A 403 12.82 -9.05 5.99
C ILE A 403 13.84 -10.16 6.17
N VAL A 404 14.70 -10.01 7.19
CA VAL A 404 15.62 -11.04 7.63
C VAL A 404 15.13 -11.60 8.96
N LYS A 405 14.73 -12.87 8.98
CA LYS A 405 14.22 -13.52 10.18
C LYS A 405 14.51 -15.02 10.14
N ASP A 406 14.93 -15.56 11.29
CA ASP A 406 15.16 -17.00 11.51
C ASP A 406 16.13 -17.63 10.49
N GLY A 407 17.15 -16.88 10.07
CA GLY A 407 18.17 -17.32 9.11
C GLY A 407 17.74 -17.25 7.65
N TYR A 408 16.58 -16.68 7.35
CA TYR A 408 16.06 -16.52 5.99
C TYR A 408 15.83 -15.05 5.64
N ILE A 409 15.96 -14.75 4.35
CA ILE A 409 15.36 -13.57 3.73
C ILE A 409 13.96 -13.96 3.26
N TYR A 410 12.93 -13.19 3.62
CA TYR A 410 11.58 -13.28 3.04
C TYR A 410 11.34 -12.02 2.21
N ALA A 411 11.24 -12.17 0.90
CA ALA A 411 11.05 -11.09 -0.06
C ALA A 411 9.64 -11.14 -0.66
N TYR A 412 8.99 -9.98 -0.78
CA TYR A 412 7.62 -9.86 -1.25
C TYR A 412 7.61 -9.28 -2.65
N ILE A 413 6.77 -9.85 -3.52
CA ILE A 413 6.68 -9.49 -4.93
C ILE A 413 5.23 -9.38 -5.35
N ILE A 414 4.96 -8.51 -6.31
CA ILE A 414 3.71 -8.54 -7.05
C ILE A 414 3.88 -9.59 -8.13
N ASP A 415 3.00 -10.58 -8.15
CA ASP A 415 3.11 -11.74 -9.01
C ASP A 415 1.85 -11.92 -9.84
N PHE A 416 2.05 -12.19 -11.13
CA PHE A 416 1.00 -12.45 -12.10
C PHE A 416 0.95 -13.93 -12.43
N ASP A 417 -0.22 -14.54 -12.25
CA ASP A 417 -0.47 -15.91 -12.72
C ASP A 417 -0.79 -15.95 -14.23
N GLU A 418 -0.96 -17.16 -14.76
CA GLU A 418 -1.31 -17.39 -16.18
C GLU A 418 -2.67 -16.80 -16.60
N ARG A 419 -3.52 -16.46 -15.63
CA ARG A 419 -4.83 -15.83 -15.84
C ARG A 419 -4.75 -14.31 -15.61
N VAL A 420 -3.55 -13.77 -15.39
CA VAL A 420 -3.28 -12.35 -15.12
C VAL A 420 -3.90 -11.88 -13.79
N PHE A 421 -4.17 -12.80 -12.86
CA PHE A 421 -4.53 -12.41 -11.51
C PHE A 421 -3.29 -11.90 -10.78
N ILE A 422 -3.46 -10.75 -10.15
CA ILE A 422 -2.41 -10.08 -9.38
C ILE A 422 -2.47 -10.62 -7.96
N SER A 423 -1.31 -10.98 -7.44
CA SER A 423 -1.14 -11.39 -6.05
C SER A 423 0.04 -10.67 -5.43
N LEU A 424 -0.06 -10.30 -4.16
CA LEU A 424 1.16 -10.06 -3.38
C LEU A 424 1.65 -11.41 -2.90
N SER A 425 2.83 -11.79 -3.31
CA SER A 425 3.43 -13.10 -3.05
C SER A 425 4.69 -12.95 -2.20
N VAL A 426 5.13 -14.06 -1.60
CA VAL A 426 6.37 -14.11 -0.82
C VAL A 426 7.28 -15.22 -1.33
N MET A 427 8.57 -14.94 -1.38
CA MET A 427 9.64 -15.90 -1.63
C MET A 427 10.66 -15.86 -0.50
N ARG A 428 11.40 -16.96 -0.28
CA ARG A 428 12.47 -17.00 0.71
C ARG A 428 13.73 -17.71 0.25
N ALA A 429 14.85 -17.36 0.86
CA ALA A 429 16.14 -18.01 0.68
C ALA A 429 16.93 -17.99 2.01
N PRO A 430 17.79 -18.99 2.29
CA PRO A 430 18.73 -18.91 3.41
C PRO A 430 19.60 -17.66 3.28
N LEU A 431 19.75 -16.89 4.35
CA LEU A 431 20.49 -15.61 4.33
C LEU A 431 21.94 -15.80 3.85
N GLU A 432 22.62 -16.83 4.35
CA GLU A 432 24.01 -17.13 3.99
C GLU A 432 24.18 -17.42 2.50
N ASP A 433 23.23 -18.13 1.88
CA ASP A 433 23.27 -18.43 0.45
C ASP A 433 23.09 -17.15 -0.38
N VAL A 434 22.25 -16.21 0.07
CA VAL A 434 22.07 -14.92 -0.60
C VAL A 434 23.32 -14.06 -0.47
N ILE A 435 23.95 -14.01 0.72
CA ILE A 435 25.22 -13.29 0.93
C ILE A 435 26.33 -13.88 0.05
N ALA A 436 26.46 -15.20 0.00
CA ALA A 436 27.44 -15.87 -0.86
C ALA A 436 27.20 -15.57 -2.34
N ALA A 437 25.93 -15.60 -2.79
CA ALA A 437 25.56 -15.26 -4.15
C ALA A 437 25.83 -13.78 -4.50
N ALA A 438 25.62 -12.86 -3.55
CA ALA A 438 25.89 -11.43 -3.68
C ALA A 438 27.42 -11.18 -3.83
N ARG A 439 28.23 -11.74 -2.93
CA ARG A 439 29.70 -11.63 -2.97
C ARG A 439 30.33 -12.21 -4.24
N ALA A 440 29.70 -13.21 -4.85
CA ALA A 440 30.17 -13.77 -6.10
C ALA A 440 30.11 -12.79 -7.28
N LYS A 441 29.32 -11.70 -7.19
CA LYS A 441 29.15 -10.67 -8.22
C LYS A 441 28.82 -11.25 -9.62
N SER A 442 28.26 -12.46 -9.65
CA SER A 442 27.92 -13.19 -10.88
C SER A 442 26.60 -12.67 -11.43
N THR A 443 26.58 -12.30 -12.71
CA THR A 443 25.39 -11.79 -13.40
C THR A 443 24.46 -12.89 -13.91
N ALA A 444 24.82 -14.17 -13.75
CA ALA A 444 23.97 -15.28 -14.15
C ALA A 444 22.66 -15.31 -13.34
N ASP A 445 21.56 -15.60 -14.02
CA ASP A 445 20.24 -15.81 -13.40
C ASP A 445 20.31 -16.87 -12.30
N LYS A 446 19.56 -16.65 -11.22
CA LYS A 446 19.57 -17.50 -10.00
C LYS A 446 18.18 -18.06 -9.73
N PRO A 447 17.61 -18.88 -10.64
CA PRO A 447 16.23 -19.34 -10.57
C PRO A 447 15.92 -20.14 -9.30
N THR A 448 16.92 -20.80 -8.72
CA THR A 448 16.77 -21.70 -7.57
C THR A 448 17.17 -21.09 -6.24
N LEU A 449 17.75 -19.88 -6.21
CA LEU A 449 18.21 -19.23 -4.98
C LEU A 449 17.03 -18.94 -4.05
N PHE A 450 15.99 -18.32 -4.59
CA PHE A 450 14.73 -18.08 -3.88
C PHE A 450 13.69 -19.13 -4.22
N LYS A 451 12.89 -19.48 -3.21
CA LYS A 451 11.71 -20.34 -3.34
C LYS A 451 10.45 -19.55 -3.05
N LYS A 452 9.49 -19.53 -3.97
CA LYS A 452 8.17 -18.91 -3.77
C LYS A 452 7.28 -19.77 -2.89
N TYR A 453 6.45 -19.13 -2.09
CA TYR A 453 5.41 -19.79 -1.32
C TYR A 453 4.21 -20.12 -2.21
N TYR A 454 3.85 -21.39 -2.29
CA TYR A 454 2.72 -21.87 -3.07
C TYR A 454 2.03 -23.04 -2.38
N ASN A 455 0.72 -22.92 -2.15
CA ASN A 455 -0.13 -23.97 -1.57
C ASN A 455 0.46 -24.60 -0.28
N GLY A 456 0.97 -23.77 0.63
CA GLY A 456 1.53 -24.22 1.90
C GLY A 456 2.99 -24.71 1.83
N LYS A 457 3.68 -24.56 0.68
CA LYS A 457 5.03 -25.12 0.45
C LYS A 457 5.97 -24.09 -0.17
N TRP A 458 7.27 -24.35 -0.05
CA TRP A 458 8.38 -23.53 -0.56
C TRP A 458 9.18 -24.27 -1.65
N ASN A 459 8.50 -24.71 -2.70
CA ASN A 459 9.09 -25.56 -3.76
C ASN A 459 9.16 -24.88 -5.13
N GLU A 460 8.42 -23.80 -5.34
CA GLU A 460 8.40 -23.05 -6.59
C GLU A 460 9.65 -22.18 -6.72
N ASN A 461 10.20 -22.05 -7.93
CA ASN A 461 11.39 -21.25 -8.19
C ASN A 461 11.07 -19.75 -8.15
N GLY A 462 12.05 -18.91 -7.79
CA GLY A 462 11.91 -17.46 -7.83
C GLY A 462 11.60 -16.94 -9.25
N ILE A 463 12.21 -17.56 -10.26
CA ILE A 463 11.93 -17.27 -11.68
C ILE A 463 10.88 -18.23 -12.21
N ASN A 464 9.79 -17.68 -12.77
CA ASN A 464 8.68 -18.39 -13.40
C ASN A 464 7.92 -19.40 -12.52
N GLY A 465 8.21 -19.46 -11.22
CA GLY A 465 7.48 -20.32 -10.29
C GLY A 465 6.12 -19.73 -9.91
N LYS A 466 5.19 -20.61 -9.53
CA LYS A 466 3.86 -20.23 -9.04
C LYS A 466 3.92 -19.65 -7.62
N SER A 467 2.85 -18.99 -7.23
CA SER A 467 2.76 -18.35 -5.91
C SER A 467 1.32 -18.31 -5.39
N THR A 468 1.21 -18.13 -4.07
CA THR A 468 -0.05 -17.92 -3.36
C THR A 468 -0.07 -16.51 -2.79
N SER A 469 -1.16 -15.77 -3.05
CA SER A 469 -1.33 -14.43 -2.48
C SER A 469 -1.32 -14.46 -0.95
N VAL A 470 -0.51 -13.59 -0.35
CA VAL A 470 -0.42 -13.38 1.09
C VAL A 470 -1.39 -12.30 1.58
N ILE A 471 -2.10 -11.60 0.68
CA ILE A 471 -3.16 -10.64 1.02
C ILE A 471 -4.51 -11.08 0.42
N ASP A 472 -5.59 -10.42 0.82
CA ASP A 472 -6.91 -10.64 0.22
C ASP A 472 -6.99 -10.04 -1.19
N ASP A 473 -7.67 -10.75 -2.10
CA ASP A 473 -7.73 -10.41 -3.53
C ASP A 473 -8.50 -9.10 -3.81
N GLU A 474 -9.31 -8.64 -2.86
CA GLU A 474 -10.11 -7.41 -2.96
C GLU A 474 -9.26 -6.13 -2.87
N CYS A 475 -7.96 -6.26 -2.58
CA CYS A 475 -7.11 -5.14 -2.26
C CYS A 475 -5.72 -5.29 -2.88
N PRO A 476 -5.57 -5.14 -4.23
CA PRO A 476 -4.31 -5.39 -4.89
C PRO A 476 -3.24 -4.40 -4.42
N ALA A 477 -2.02 -4.91 -4.21
CA ALA A 477 -0.88 -4.11 -3.84
C ALA A 477 -0.17 -3.55 -5.10
N ASN A 478 0.23 -2.29 -5.06
CA ASN A 478 1.06 -1.68 -6.12
C ASN A 478 2.52 -1.46 -5.67
N PHE A 479 2.70 -0.90 -4.48
CA PHE A 479 4.02 -0.73 -3.86
C PHE A 479 3.96 -1.17 -2.41
N THR A 480 5.02 -1.80 -1.93
CA THR A 480 5.02 -2.41 -0.60
C THR A 480 6.34 -2.19 0.13
N THR A 481 6.29 -2.27 1.45
CA THR A 481 7.42 -2.35 2.37
C THR A 481 7.04 -3.27 3.52
N VAL A 482 8.00 -4.02 4.04
CA VAL A 482 7.77 -4.97 5.13
C VAL A 482 8.86 -4.84 6.18
N ILE A 483 8.48 -4.96 7.44
CA ILE A 483 9.40 -5.00 8.59
C ILE A 483 8.95 -6.06 9.58
N TYR A 484 9.84 -6.43 10.50
CA TYR A 484 9.48 -7.15 11.72
C TYR A 484 9.52 -6.21 12.92
N SER A 485 8.40 -6.10 13.64
CA SER A 485 8.34 -5.36 14.89
C SER A 485 8.78 -6.27 16.03
N ASP A 486 9.92 -5.98 16.63
CA ASP A 486 10.42 -6.71 17.78
C ASP A 486 9.62 -6.42 19.06
N TYR A 487 8.87 -5.31 19.07
CA TYR A 487 7.97 -4.97 20.16
C TYR A 487 6.68 -5.82 20.11
N LEU A 488 6.03 -5.91 18.94
CA LEU A 488 4.82 -6.71 18.78
C LEU A 488 5.08 -8.20 18.60
N LYS A 489 6.32 -8.58 18.22
CA LYS A 489 6.68 -9.91 17.70
C LYS A 489 5.86 -10.30 16.47
N LYS A 490 5.56 -9.32 15.62
CA LYS A 490 4.71 -9.44 14.44
C LYS A 490 5.36 -8.82 13.20
N TYR A 491 4.98 -9.32 12.04
CA TYR A 491 5.31 -8.76 10.74
C TYR A 491 4.37 -7.61 10.42
N ILE A 492 4.92 -6.54 9.87
CA ILE A 492 4.18 -5.33 9.49
C ILE A 492 4.41 -5.09 8.01
N LEU A 493 3.34 -5.09 7.23
CA LEU A 493 3.34 -4.78 5.80
C LEU A 493 2.64 -3.44 5.63
N ALA A 494 3.33 -2.45 5.07
CA ALA A 494 2.67 -1.27 4.52
C ALA A 494 2.64 -1.38 3.00
N ARG A 495 1.50 -1.04 2.41
CA ARG A 495 1.28 -1.14 0.98
C ARG A 495 0.44 0.03 0.45
N CYS A 496 0.74 0.42 -0.77
CA CYS A 496 -0.14 1.20 -1.60
C CYS A 496 -1.24 0.27 -2.13
N SER A 497 -2.47 0.53 -1.71
CA SER A 497 -3.68 -0.15 -2.16
C SER A 497 -4.35 0.71 -3.22
N SER A 498 -4.61 0.13 -4.38
CA SER A 498 -5.33 0.83 -5.44
C SER A 498 -6.55 0.02 -5.87
N VAL A 499 -7.64 0.70 -6.24
CA VAL A 499 -8.84 0.04 -6.78
C VAL A 499 -8.55 -0.61 -8.14
N LEU A 500 -7.56 -0.06 -8.87
CA LEU A 500 -7.09 -0.58 -10.14
C LEU A 500 -5.56 -0.71 -10.09
N PHE A 501 -5.04 -1.90 -10.39
CA PHE A 501 -3.60 -2.08 -10.55
C PHE A 501 -3.03 -1.10 -11.60
N SER A 502 -1.78 -0.66 -11.44
CA SER A 502 -1.12 0.48 -12.14
C SER A 502 -1.80 1.84 -12.05
N SER A 503 -3.02 1.94 -11.52
CA SER A 503 -3.55 3.27 -11.26
C SER A 503 -2.74 3.85 -10.13
N ASN A 504 -2.37 5.11 -10.32
CA ASN A 504 -1.59 5.78 -9.33
C ASN A 504 -2.43 6.16 -8.11
N ASP A 505 -3.74 6.01 -8.18
CA ASP A 505 -4.69 6.25 -7.10
C ASP A 505 -4.51 5.20 -5.99
N GLY A 506 -3.66 5.55 -5.02
CA GLY A 506 -3.19 4.64 -4.00
C GLY A 506 -3.39 5.18 -2.60
N ASP A 507 -4.06 4.39 -1.76
CA ASP A 507 -4.13 4.60 -0.31
C ASP A 507 -2.99 3.86 0.38
N ILE A 508 -2.47 4.36 1.50
CA ILE A 508 -1.55 3.58 2.32
C ILE A 508 -2.34 2.71 3.30
N VAL A 509 -2.12 1.41 3.22
CA VAL A 509 -2.73 0.38 4.07
C VAL A 509 -1.64 -0.36 4.85
N LEU A 510 -1.91 -0.62 6.13
CA LEU A 510 -1.10 -1.46 6.99
C LEU A 510 -1.79 -2.81 7.22
N ASN A 511 -1.02 -3.89 7.13
CA ASN A 511 -1.41 -5.22 7.58
C ASN A 511 -0.42 -5.70 8.65
N ILE A 512 -0.92 -6.40 9.65
CA ILE A 512 -0.12 -6.92 10.78
C ILE A 512 -0.37 -8.42 10.87
N SER A 513 0.71 -9.22 10.94
CA SER A 513 0.60 -10.68 10.96
C SER A 513 1.59 -11.35 11.92
N ASP A 514 1.22 -12.55 12.40
CA ASP A 514 2.10 -13.48 13.09
C ASP A 514 2.90 -14.38 12.11
N ASP A 515 2.56 -14.38 10.82
CA ASP A 515 3.08 -15.28 9.79
C ASP A 515 3.49 -14.48 8.54
N PRO A 516 4.75 -14.58 8.06
CA PRO A 516 5.20 -13.82 6.89
C PRO A 516 4.54 -14.29 5.58
N THR A 517 3.77 -15.38 5.61
CA THR A 517 3.04 -15.91 4.46
C THR A 517 1.55 -15.57 4.46
N ASN A 518 1.07 -14.83 5.46
CA ASN A 518 -0.35 -14.55 5.60
C ASN A 518 -0.64 -13.18 6.23
N PHE A 519 -0.90 -12.18 5.41
CA PHE A 519 -1.37 -10.84 5.79
C PHE A 519 -2.88 -10.65 5.53
N LYS A 520 -3.63 -11.73 5.31
CA LYS A 520 -5.08 -11.69 5.05
C LYS A 520 -5.86 -11.21 6.28
N GLY A 521 -7.01 -10.61 6.02
CA GLY A 521 -7.94 -10.09 7.01
C GLY A 521 -7.84 -8.58 7.18
N LYS A 522 -7.28 -8.15 8.32
CA LYS A 522 -7.40 -6.77 8.80
C LYS A 522 -6.56 -5.79 7.96
N ASN A 523 -7.24 -4.89 7.26
CA ASN A 523 -6.66 -3.77 6.52
C ASN A 523 -6.81 -2.47 7.32
N TYR A 524 -5.70 -1.90 7.78
CA TYR A 524 -5.72 -0.60 8.45
C TYR A 524 -5.31 0.48 7.44
N TYR A 525 -6.29 1.19 6.89
CA TYR A 525 -6.01 2.38 6.10
C TYR A 525 -5.34 3.41 7.02
N ILE A 526 -4.18 3.94 6.64
CA ILE A 526 -3.38 4.86 7.45
C ILE A 526 -3.09 6.18 6.72
N ASP A 527 -3.14 6.17 5.39
CA ASP A 527 -3.45 7.36 4.62
C ASP A 527 -4.50 7.04 3.55
N ALA A 528 -5.52 7.87 3.53
CA ALA A 528 -6.79 7.66 2.86
C ALA A 528 -7.31 9.05 2.46
N SER A 529 -6.57 9.70 1.56
CA SER A 529 -6.77 11.10 1.21
C SER A 529 -6.98 11.29 -0.30
N PRO A 530 -7.58 12.41 -0.74
CA PRO A 530 -7.74 12.71 -2.18
C PRO A 530 -6.43 12.87 -2.94
N SER A 531 -5.28 12.85 -2.28
CA SER A 531 -3.99 12.77 -2.95
C SER A 531 -3.69 11.33 -3.36
N ILE A 532 -2.65 11.16 -4.15
CA ILE A 532 -2.04 9.90 -4.49
C ILE A 532 -0.93 9.62 -3.48
N GLN A 533 -0.98 8.46 -2.82
CA GLN A 533 0.08 8.00 -1.93
C GLN A 533 0.76 6.75 -2.47
N GLN A 534 2.09 6.80 -2.62
CA GLN A 534 2.87 5.67 -3.14
C GLN A 534 4.20 5.48 -2.42
N TYR A 535 4.83 4.36 -2.73
CA TYR A 535 6.15 4.00 -2.22
C TYR A 535 6.26 4.04 -0.69
N PRO A 536 5.34 3.37 0.04
CA PRO A 536 5.47 3.29 1.48
C PRO A 536 6.84 2.70 1.83
N THR A 537 7.54 3.35 2.76
CA THR A 537 8.82 2.89 3.30
C THR A 537 8.74 2.93 4.81
N LEU A 538 8.82 1.77 5.46
CA LEU A 538 8.84 1.65 6.92
C LEU A 538 10.29 1.66 7.41
N VAL A 539 10.53 2.48 8.42
CA VAL A 539 11.88 2.75 8.96
C VAL A 539 11.83 2.75 10.49
N GLY A 540 12.63 1.90 11.10
CA GLY A 540 12.91 1.90 12.54
C GLY A 540 14.08 2.80 12.93
N ASP A 541 14.33 2.89 14.22
CA ASP A 541 15.42 3.64 14.85
C ASP A 541 16.64 2.76 15.21
N SER A 542 16.73 1.56 14.62
CA SER A 542 17.79 0.59 14.90
C SER A 542 19.02 0.73 13.98
N SER A 543 20.04 -0.09 14.20
CA SER A 543 21.21 -0.19 13.30
C SER A 543 20.85 -0.74 11.92
N ASN A 544 19.75 -1.48 11.81
CA ASN A 544 19.17 -2.03 10.59
C ASN A 544 17.75 -1.48 10.42
N PRO A 545 17.63 -0.18 10.15
CA PRO A 545 16.36 0.55 10.29
C PRO A 545 15.31 0.06 9.29
N GLY A 546 15.71 -0.58 8.19
CA GLY A 546 14.78 -1.17 7.22
C GLY A 546 14.17 -2.53 7.62
N PHE A 547 14.54 -3.16 8.74
CA PHE A 547 14.14 -4.55 9.02
C PHE A 547 13.60 -4.80 10.42
N VAL A 548 14.24 -4.22 11.43
CA VAL A 548 13.90 -4.47 12.83
C VAL A 548 13.53 -3.16 13.49
N THR A 549 12.32 -3.11 14.03
CA THR A 549 11.80 -1.90 14.66
C THR A 549 11.34 -2.14 16.09
N GLY A 550 11.50 -1.11 16.93
CA GLY A 550 10.95 -1.10 18.27
C GLY A 550 9.46 -0.77 18.31
N LYS A 551 9.07 -0.05 19.37
CA LYS A 551 7.69 0.40 19.60
C LYS A 551 7.24 1.47 18.58
N LYS A 552 8.19 2.19 17.98
CA LYS A 552 7.94 3.28 17.02
C LYS A 552 8.49 2.92 15.64
N VAL A 553 7.77 3.31 14.60
CA VAL A 553 8.14 3.15 13.20
C VAL A 553 7.78 4.43 12.45
N TYR A 554 8.69 4.89 11.60
CA TYR A 554 8.49 5.99 10.69
C TYR A 554 8.03 5.42 9.35
N LEU A 555 6.96 5.98 8.82
CA LEU A 555 6.42 5.66 7.51
C LEU A 555 6.65 6.86 6.58
N TYR A 556 7.46 6.68 5.55
CA TYR A 556 7.61 7.63 4.44
C TYR A 556 6.82 7.16 3.24
N TYR A 557 6.37 8.11 2.43
CA TYR A 557 5.68 7.88 1.17
C TYR A 557 5.65 9.19 0.39
N ILE A 558 5.36 9.12 -0.90
CA ILE A 558 5.06 10.32 -1.68
C ILE A 558 3.60 10.71 -1.52
N ASP A 559 3.32 12.00 -1.49
CA ASP A 559 1.96 12.58 -1.44
C ASP A 559 1.82 13.59 -2.58
N ALA A 560 0.99 13.29 -3.58
CA ALA A 560 0.80 14.13 -4.76
C ALA A 560 -0.68 14.44 -5.00
N GLU A 561 -1.01 15.63 -5.48
CA GLU A 561 -2.38 15.92 -5.88
C GLU A 561 -2.80 15.04 -7.07
N VAL A 562 -4.03 14.52 -7.06
CA VAL A 562 -4.60 13.82 -8.21
C VAL A 562 -4.72 14.80 -9.38
N ASN A 563 -3.98 14.56 -10.45
CA ASN A 563 -4.13 15.21 -11.74
C ASN A 563 -3.74 14.26 -12.87
N ASP A 564 -4.11 14.59 -14.10
CA ASP A 564 -3.93 13.73 -15.28
C ASP A 564 -2.46 13.56 -15.73
N THR A 565 -1.48 14.19 -15.07
CA THR A 565 -0.07 14.15 -15.48
C THR A 565 0.86 13.47 -14.48
N PHE A 566 1.98 12.98 -15.01
CA PHE A 566 3.04 12.22 -14.32
C PHE A 566 3.37 12.77 -12.93
N LEU A 567 3.43 11.92 -11.90
CA LEU A 567 3.28 12.37 -10.51
C LEU A 567 4.57 12.81 -9.82
N TRP A 568 5.70 12.23 -10.22
CA TRP A 568 6.95 12.33 -9.47
C TRP A 568 7.47 13.77 -9.39
N HIS A 569 7.24 14.56 -10.44
CA HIS A 569 7.68 15.95 -10.51
C HIS A 569 6.84 16.92 -9.69
N LYS A 570 5.75 16.45 -9.06
CA LYS A 570 4.87 17.24 -8.17
C LYS A 570 4.75 16.64 -6.76
N ALA A 571 5.31 15.46 -6.53
CA ALA A 571 5.07 14.74 -5.30
C ALA A 571 5.90 15.28 -4.13
N ASN A 572 5.25 15.43 -2.99
CA ASN A 572 5.89 15.81 -1.74
C ASN A 572 6.36 14.57 -0.99
N LEU A 573 7.43 14.67 -0.20
CA LEU A 573 7.79 13.63 0.75
C LEU A 573 6.97 13.80 2.03
N ALA A 574 6.09 12.84 2.31
CA ALA A 574 5.29 12.81 3.53
C ALA A 574 5.87 11.81 4.55
N GLN A 575 5.52 12.05 5.82
CA GLN A 575 5.85 11.16 6.92
C GLN A 575 4.68 11.03 7.90
N ARG A 576 4.55 9.83 8.46
CA ARG A 576 3.79 9.55 9.69
C ARG A 576 4.63 8.71 10.65
N VAL A 577 4.35 8.82 11.94
CA VAL A 577 4.92 7.97 12.99
C VAL A 577 3.85 7.02 13.50
N ILE A 578 4.12 5.73 13.41
CA ILE A 578 3.29 4.65 13.95
C ILE A 578 3.90 4.25 15.30
N THR A 579 3.10 4.27 16.37
CA THR A 579 3.50 3.81 17.70
C THR A 579 2.59 2.66 18.11
N PHE A 580 3.16 1.46 18.23
CA PHE A 580 2.45 0.26 18.68
C PHE A 580 2.08 0.37 20.17
N ASP A 581 1.00 -0.29 20.61
CA ASP A 581 0.47 -0.14 21.98
C ASP A 581 1.24 -0.87 23.07
#